data_AF-A0A521VD43-F1
#
_entry.id   AF-A0A521VD43-F1
#
_cell.length_a   1.000
_cell.length_b   1.000
_cell.length_c   1.000
_cell.angle_alpha   90.00
_cell.angle_beta   90.00
_cell.angle_gamma   90.00
#
_symmetry.space_group_name_H-M   'P 1'
#
loop_
_entity.id
_entity.type
_entity.pdbx_description
1 polymer ?
#
loop_
_entity_poly.entity_id
_entity_poly.type
_entity_poly.pdbx_seq_one_letter_code
_entity_poly.pdbx_strand_id
1 'polypeptide(L)'
;MTKLSLIDAEARRPLGRIRPERIERIGAALRELCAVRWLELRGPAPLTPLTQALWDAQPPPADLYVELFAAGDPRLAAALGRLTPAQGLAVLALDDLAHDRAEGARAAHEAMMAFRSPGSRSAFCADIGGRVVVRKPRKPHWHRHSSRPAFEKAMVAIRDETGRDDADGLAAAIDFLARVQSGAAAAGDDAGAEQLLQALRDLGIVFLGFERRGLRYALHGVERKRVALRDLR
;
A
#
# COMPACT_ATOMS: atom_id res chain seq x y z
N MET A 1 5.83 -15.75 -3.09
CA MET A 1 5.26 -14.96 -1.97
C MET A 1 5.28 -15.76 -0.68
N THR A 2 5.49 -15.09 0.45
CA THR A 2 5.52 -15.68 1.80
C THR A 2 4.12 -16.15 2.23
N LYS A 3 4.02 -17.36 2.78
CA LYS A 3 2.76 -17.91 3.31
C LYS A 3 2.40 -17.20 4.62
N LEU A 4 1.11 -16.92 4.85
CA LEU A 4 0.66 -16.23 6.09
C LEU A 4 1.02 -17.03 7.36
N SER A 5 0.98 -18.36 7.30
CA SER A 5 1.43 -19.22 8.40
C SER A 5 2.92 -19.10 8.71
N LEU A 6 3.74 -18.82 7.70
CA LEU A 6 5.17 -18.54 7.88
C LEU A 6 5.37 -17.15 8.50
N ILE A 7 4.58 -16.16 8.07
CA ILE A 7 4.61 -14.81 8.66
C ILE A 7 4.26 -14.87 10.14
N ASP A 8 3.20 -15.58 10.53
CA ASP A 8 2.82 -15.76 11.94
C ASP A 8 3.97 -16.35 12.76
N ALA A 9 4.56 -17.46 12.29
CA ALA A 9 5.65 -18.13 12.97
C ALA A 9 6.90 -17.23 13.11
N GLU A 10 7.26 -16.51 12.05
CA GLU A 10 8.43 -15.62 12.05
C GLU A 10 8.22 -14.35 12.89
N ALA A 11 7.01 -13.80 12.92
CA ALA A 11 6.67 -12.64 13.72
C ALA A 11 6.58 -12.97 15.22
N ARG A 12 6.13 -14.18 15.59
CA ARG A 12 6.13 -14.63 17.00
C ARG A 12 7.53 -14.85 17.56
N ARG A 13 8.46 -15.37 16.74
CA ARG A 13 9.82 -15.72 17.18
C ARG A 13 10.55 -14.60 17.94
N PRO A 14 10.68 -13.35 17.43
CA PRO A 14 11.38 -12.28 18.13
C PRO A 14 10.62 -11.73 19.33
N LEU A 15 9.31 -11.97 19.44
CA LEU A 15 8.49 -11.52 20.57
C LEU A 15 8.58 -12.46 21.79
N GLY A 16 9.04 -13.71 21.58
CA GLY A 16 9.33 -14.65 22.66
C GLY A 16 8.13 -14.88 23.57
N ARG A 17 8.26 -14.54 24.87
CA ARG A 17 7.23 -14.76 25.90
C ARG A 17 6.42 -13.52 26.26
N ILE A 18 6.38 -12.51 25.38
CA ILE A 18 5.49 -11.36 25.59
C ILE A 18 4.04 -11.88 25.60
N ARG A 19 3.27 -11.47 26.62
CA ARG A 19 1.87 -11.89 26.76
C ARG A 19 1.01 -11.37 25.61
N PRO A 20 0.03 -12.15 25.11
CA PRO A 20 -0.84 -11.74 24.00
C PRO A 20 -1.52 -10.39 24.22
N GLU A 21 -2.03 -10.12 25.43
CA GLU A 21 -2.76 -8.88 25.72
C GLU A 21 -1.83 -7.64 25.64
N ARG A 22 -0.53 -7.86 25.87
CA ARG A 22 0.47 -6.81 25.68
C ARG A 22 0.80 -6.61 24.21
N ILE A 23 0.84 -7.67 23.40
CA ILE A 23 1.02 -7.59 21.95
C ILE A 23 -0.15 -6.81 21.34
N GLU A 24 -1.39 -7.15 21.70
CA GLU A 24 -2.60 -6.46 21.24
C GLU A 24 -2.58 -4.97 21.60
N ARG A 25 -2.25 -4.63 22.86
CA ARG A 25 -2.18 -3.23 23.30
C ARG A 25 -1.14 -2.43 22.53
N ILE A 26 0.03 -3.01 22.29
CA ILE A 26 1.09 -2.37 21.50
C ILE A 26 0.64 -2.25 20.03
N GLY A 27 0.00 -3.27 19.48
CA GLY A 27 -0.56 -3.26 18.13
C GLY A 27 -1.57 -2.12 17.93
N ALA A 28 -2.52 -1.99 18.85
CA ALA A 28 -3.49 -0.89 18.85
C ALA A 28 -2.81 0.48 18.92
N ALA A 29 -1.87 0.67 19.86
CA ALA A 29 -1.14 1.93 20.02
C ALA A 29 -0.31 2.29 18.78
N LEU A 30 0.36 1.32 18.16
CA LEU A 30 1.13 1.53 16.93
C LEU A 30 0.22 1.92 15.77
N ARG A 31 -0.96 1.30 15.63
CA ARG A 31 -1.93 1.66 14.59
C ARG A 31 -2.50 3.05 14.76
N GLU A 32 -2.88 3.40 15.98
CA GLU A 32 -3.37 4.73 16.29
C GLU A 32 -2.31 5.78 15.93
N LEU A 33 -1.06 5.53 16.34
CA LEU A 33 0.05 6.41 15.99
C LEU A 33 0.27 6.50 14.47
N CYS A 34 0.19 5.39 13.74
CA CYS A 34 0.29 5.40 12.28
C CYS A 34 -0.87 6.20 11.64
N ALA A 35 -2.10 6.04 12.12
CA ALA A 35 -3.25 6.79 11.62
C ALA A 35 -3.09 8.30 11.86
N VAL A 36 -2.67 8.70 13.06
CA VAL A 36 -2.32 10.10 13.37
C VAL A 36 -1.22 10.60 12.43
N ARG A 37 -0.17 9.81 12.23
CA ARG A 37 0.92 10.19 11.33
C ARG A 37 0.45 10.39 9.90
N TRP A 38 -0.45 9.55 9.40
CA TRP A 38 -1.02 9.72 8.07
C TRP A 38 -1.74 11.07 7.94
N LEU A 39 -2.52 11.46 8.96
CA LEU A 39 -3.20 12.76 8.99
C LEU A 39 -2.21 13.94 8.93
N GLU A 40 -1.06 13.83 9.62
CA GLU A 40 -0.01 14.83 9.60
C GLU A 40 0.68 14.94 8.23
N LEU A 41 0.93 13.80 7.58
CA LEU A 41 1.68 13.74 6.31
C LEU A 41 0.85 14.13 5.10
N ARG A 42 -0.44 13.75 5.07
CA ARG A 42 -1.27 13.87 3.86
C ARG A 42 -1.71 15.30 3.52
N GLY A 43 -1.57 16.25 4.46
CA GLY A 43 -1.91 17.65 4.24
C GLY A 43 -3.41 17.89 3.98
N PRO A 44 -3.78 19.06 3.42
CA PRO A 44 -5.18 19.39 3.15
C PRO A 44 -5.79 18.48 2.09
N ALA A 45 -7.12 18.34 2.13
CA ALA A 45 -7.86 17.55 1.15
C ALA A 45 -7.63 18.12 -0.27
N PRO A 46 -7.31 17.26 -1.25
CA PRO A 46 -7.09 17.67 -2.63
C PRO A 46 -8.41 18.01 -3.33
N LEU A 47 -8.33 18.76 -4.43
CA LEU A 47 -9.51 19.20 -5.19
C LEU A 47 -9.90 18.24 -6.32
N THR A 48 -9.00 17.36 -6.76
CA THR A 48 -9.28 16.46 -7.89
C THR A 48 -9.75 15.07 -7.40
N PRO A 49 -10.73 14.44 -8.08
CA PRO A 49 -11.30 13.19 -7.61
C PRO A 49 -10.34 12.01 -7.47
N LEU A 50 -9.37 11.85 -8.39
CA LEU A 50 -8.38 10.76 -8.28
C LEU A 50 -7.49 10.97 -7.05
N THR A 51 -6.96 12.19 -6.89
CA THR A 51 -6.11 12.52 -5.75
C THR A 51 -6.88 12.38 -4.44
N GLN A 52 -8.17 12.73 -4.41
CA GLN A 52 -9.03 12.53 -3.24
C GLN A 52 -9.16 11.05 -2.89
N ALA A 53 -9.43 10.18 -3.87
CA ALA A 53 -9.49 8.73 -3.65
C ALA A 53 -8.17 8.17 -3.06
N LEU A 54 -7.03 8.66 -3.53
CA LEU A 54 -5.70 8.28 -3.01
C LEU A 54 -5.43 8.86 -1.62
N TRP A 55 -5.91 10.08 -1.35
CA TRP A 55 -5.78 10.77 -0.05
C TRP A 55 -6.61 10.11 1.05
N ASP A 56 -7.77 9.55 0.69
CA ASP A 56 -8.61 8.75 1.59
C ASP A 56 -8.01 7.35 1.85
N ALA A 57 -7.24 6.81 0.90
CA ALA A 57 -6.57 5.52 1.04
C ALA A 57 -5.30 5.63 1.91
N GLN A 58 -5.44 5.33 3.21
CA GLN A 58 -4.30 5.28 4.13
C GLN A 58 -3.28 4.21 3.70
N PRO A 59 -1.97 4.53 3.67
CA PRO A 59 -0.92 3.53 3.43
C PRO A 59 -0.90 2.42 4.50
N PRO A 60 -0.29 1.26 4.22
CA PRO A 60 -0.10 0.22 5.22
C PRO A 60 0.55 0.75 6.49
N PRO A 61 0.08 0.38 7.69
CA PRO A 61 0.68 0.85 8.94
C PRO A 61 2.17 0.52 9.08
N ALA A 62 2.65 -0.53 8.43
CA ALA A 62 4.09 -0.82 8.35
C ALA A 62 4.89 0.30 7.67
N ASP A 63 4.37 0.90 6.62
CA ASP A 63 5.07 1.96 5.88
C ASP A 63 5.07 3.26 6.71
N LEU A 64 3.95 3.59 7.35
CA LEU A 64 3.84 4.72 8.28
C LEU A 64 4.73 4.52 9.52
N TYR A 65 4.83 3.29 10.03
CA TYR A 65 5.75 2.93 11.11
C TYR A 65 7.21 3.18 10.70
N VAL A 66 7.59 2.76 9.50
CA VAL A 66 8.95 2.95 8.98
C VAL A 66 9.25 4.43 8.75
N GLU A 67 8.27 5.21 8.29
CA GLU A 67 8.40 6.66 8.17
C GLU A 67 8.60 7.32 9.54
N LEU A 68 7.79 6.98 10.55
CA LEU A 68 7.95 7.44 11.94
C LEU A 68 9.35 7.12 12.49
N PHE A 69 9.83 5.90 12.21
CA PHE A 69 11.15 5.47 12.62
C PHE A 69 12.25 6.29 11.93
N ALA A 70 12.13 6.51 10.62
CA ALA A 70 13.09 7.28 9.84
C ALA A 70 13.11 8.77 10.25
N ALA A 71 11.96 9.32 10.60
CA ALA A 71 11.82 10.68 11.11
C ALA A 71 12.33 10.85 12.56
N GLY A 72 12.61 9.75 13.26
CA GLY A 72 13.04 9.78 14.66
C GLY A 72 11.91 10.23 15.61
N ASP A 73 10.65 9.93 15.29
CA ASP A 73 9.50 10.39 16.07
C ASP A 73 9.53 9.82 17.50
N PRO A 74 9.57 10.65 18.56
CA PRO A 74 9.68 10.18 19.93
C PRO A 74 8.44 9.41 20.41
N ARG A 75 7.26 9.64 19.80
CA ARG A 75 6.02 8.92 20.12
C ARG A 75 6.15 7.44 19.77
N LEU A 76 6.92 7.11 18.73
CA LEU A 76 7.18 5.73 18.36
C LEU A 76 7.97 5.00 19.44
N ALA A 77 9.02 5.62 19.97
CA ALA A 77 9.81 5.05 21.07
C ALA A 77 8.94 4.83 22.32
N ALA A 78 8.05 5.79 22.63
CA ALA A 78 7.10 5.67 23.74
C ALA A 78 6.13 4.48 23.55
N ALA A 79 5.59 4.29 22.33
CA ALA A 79 4.68 3.19 22.01
C ALA A 79 5.37 1.81 22.07
N LEU A 80 6.64 1.72 21.63
CA LEU A 80 7.41 0.47 21.67
C LEU A 80 7.91 0.12 23.08
N GLY A 81 8.20 1.12 23.90
CA GLY A 81 8.81 0.96 25.21
C GLY A 81 10.19 0.30 25.11
N ARG A 82 10.28 -0.98 25.47
CA ARG A 82 11.54 -1.76 25.42
C ARG A 82 11.68 -2.61 24.15
N LEU A 83 10.70 -2.59 23.25
CA LEU A 83 10.77 -3.36 22.02
C LEU A 83 11.71 -2.70 21.01
N THR A 84 12.47 -3.54 20.31
CA THR A 84 13.23 -3.12 19.14
C THR A 84 12.29 -2.76 17.98
N PRO A 85 12.75 -1.99 16.98
CA PRO A 85 11.91 -1.63 15.84
C PRO A 85 11.40 -2.84 15.05
N ALA A 86 12.25 -3.86 14.87
CA ALA A 86 11.85 -5.11 14.20
C ALA A 86 10.75 -5.87 14.99
N GLN A 87 10.80 -5.83 16.32
CA GLN A 87 9.72 -6.38 17.16
C GLN A 87 8.43 -5.57 17.03
N GLY A 88 8.49 -4.24 16.87
CA GLY A 88 7.32 -3.42 16.59
C GLY A 88 6.62 -3.82 15.28
N LEU A 89 7.41 -4.03 14.21
CA LEU A 89 6.90 -4.52 12.93
C LEU A 89 6.34 -5.94 13.03
N ALA A 90 6.94 -6.80 13.85
CA ALA A 90 6.39 -8.12 14.15
C ALA A 90 5.02 -8.04 14.84
N VAL A 91 4.83 -7.10 15.78
CA VAL A 91 3.53 -6.85 16.41
C VAL A 91 2.49 -6.42 15.37
N LEU A 92 2.84 -5.49 14.47
CA LEU A 92 1.94 -5.06 13.39
C LEU A 92 1.56 -6.22 12.46
N ALA A 93 2.51 -7.10 12.11
CA ALA A 93 2.22 -8.27 11.28
C ALA A 93 1.23 -9.22 11.93
N LEU A 94 1.39 -9.51 13.24
CA LEU A 94 0.45 -10.36 13.98
C LEU A 94 -0.92 -9.71 14.14
N ASP A 95 -0.96 -8.40 14.38
CA ASP A 95 -2.20 -7.67 14.49
C ASP A 95 -2.97 -7.65 13.16
N ASP A 96 -2.28 -7.47 12.02
CA ASP A 96 -2.90 -7.58 10.70
C ASP A 96 -3.45 -8.98 10.45
N LEU A 97 -2.71 -10.04 10.81
CA LEU A 97 -3.19 -11.42 10.70
C LEU A 97 -4.44 -11.67 11.56
N ALA A 98 -4.48 -11.15 12.78
CA ALA A 98 -5.63 -11.30 13.70
C ALA A 98 -6.91 -10.65 13.17
N HIS A 99 -6.79 -9.70 12.24
CA HIS A 99 -7.90 -8.97 11.63
C HIS A 99 -8.08 -9.30 10.14
N ASP A 100 -7.56 -10.45 9.68
CA ASP A 100 -7.65 -10.91 8.28
C ASP A 100 -7.08 -9.93 7.23
N ARG A 101 -6.15 -9.05 7.62
CA ARG A 101 -5.47 -8.08 6.74
C ARG A 101 -4.20 -8.66 6.13
N ALA A 102 -4.36 -9.60 5.22
CA ALA A 102 -3.26 -10.36 4.65
C ALA A 102 -2.16 -9.50 3.98
N GLU A 103 -2.52 -8.43 3.27
CA GLU A 103 -1.53 -7.54 2.63
C GLU A 103 -0.78 -6.68 3.64
N GLY A 104 -1.47 -6.17 4.66
CA GLY A 104 -0.83 -5.47 5.78
C GLY A 104 0.19 -6.36 6.49
N ALA A 105 -0.18 -7.62 6.76
CA ALA A 105 0.72 -8.59 7.38
C ALA A 105 1.97 -8.87 6.53
N ARG A 106 1.83 -8.92 5.19
CA ARG A 106 2.97 -9.06 4.28
C ARG A 106 3.86 -7.82 4.27
N ALA A 107 3.28 -6.62 4.23
CA ALA A 107 4.05 -5.38 4.29
C ALA A 107 4.83 -5.26 5.61
N ALA A 108 4.18 -5.54 6.74
CA ALA A 108 4.83 -5.54 8.05
C ALA A 108 5.93 -6.61 8.17
N HIS A 109 5.69 -7.81 7.60
CA HIS A 109 6.70 -8.86 7.54
C HIS A 109 7.92 -8.47 6.69
N GLU A 110 7.69 -7.92 5.49
CA GLU A 110 8.75 -7.43 4.61
C GLU A 110 9.61 -6.36 5.30
N ALA A 111 8.96 -5.36 5.91
CA ALA A 111 9.64 -4.34 6.68
C ALA A 111 10.41 -4.95 7.86
N MET A 112 9.81 -5.89 8.60
CA MET A 112 10.48 -6.59 9.71
C MET A 112 11.76 -7.28 9.22
N MET A 113 11.72 -7.92 8.05
CA MET A 113 12.88 -8.57 7.45
C MET A 113 13.96 -7.56 7.06
N ALA A 114 13.59 -6.42 6.45
CA ALA A 114 14.53 -5.35 6.11
C ALA A 114 15.22 -4.78 7.37
N PHE A 115 14.52 -4.72 8.49
CA PHE A 115 15.04 -4.21 9.76
C PHE A 115 16.01 -5.15 10.48
N ARG A 116 16.27 -6.35 9.95
CA ARG A 116 17.25 -7.30 10.52
C ARG A 116 18.70 -6.86 10.34
N SER A 117 18.99 -6.00 9.36
CA SER A 117 20.34 -5.46 9.14
C SER A 117 20.32 -3.94 9.05
N PRO A 118 21.36 -3.22 9.54
CA PRO A 118 21.41 -1.76 9.43
C PRO A 118 21.36 -1.25 7.98
N GLY A 119 22.08 -1.91 7.06
CA GLY A 119 22.13 -1.50 5.66
C GLY A 119 20.79 -1.66 4.93
N SER A 120 20.14 -2.81 5.09
CA SER A 120 18.81 -3.06 4.53
C SER A 120 17.77 -2.12 5.13
N ARG A 121 17.83 -1.86 6.43
CA ARG A 121 16.95 -0.91 7.12
C ARG A 121 17.08 0.49 6.54
N SER A 122 18.29 1.01 6.40
CA SER A 122 18.52 2.35 5.86
C SER A 122 18.02 2.50 4.43
N ALA A 123 18.27 1.50 3.58
CA ALA A 123 17.76 1.49 2.21
C ALA A 123 16.22 1.46 2.17
N PHE A 124 15.59 0.64 3.02
CA PHE A 124 14.15 0.53 3.12
C PHE A 124 13.50 1.82 3.64
N CYS A 125 14.07 2.45 4.68
CA CYS A 125 13.61 3.75 5.18
C CYS A 125 13.67 4.85 4.10
N ALA A 126 14.74 4.89 3.30
CA ALA A 126 14.87 5.86 2.21
C ALA A 126 13.82 5.63 1.11
N ASP A 127 13.55 4.37 0.77
CA ASP A 127 12.54 3.98 -0.20
C ASP A 127 11.12 4.34 0.26
N ILE A 128 10.75 4.00 1.51
CA ILE A 128 9.45 4.34 2.11
C ILE A 128 9.25 5.86 2.19
N GLY A 129 10.26 6.62 2.60
CA GLY A 129 10.19 8.09 2.62
C GLY A 129 9.91 8.71 1.25
N GLY A 130 10.28 8.01 0.16
CA GLY A 130 9.96 8.40 -1.21
C GLY A 130 8.52 8.06 -1.65
N ARG A 131 7.82 7.16 -0.94
CA ARG A 131 6.49 6.63 -1.31
C ARG A 131 5.36 7.20 -0.44
N VAL A 132 5.58 7.34 0.87
CA VAL A 132 4.55 7.76 1.85
C VAL A 132 4.25 9.25 1.76
N VAL A 133 5.25 10.07 1.44
CA VAL A 133 5.03 11.48 1.08
C VAL A 133 4.55 11.49 -0.36
N VAL A 134 3.27 11.84 -0.59
CA VAL A 134 2.67 12.01 -1.93
C VAL A 134 3.51 13.02 -2.70
N ARG A 135 4.54 12.54 -3.40
CA ARG A 135 5.40 13.35 -4.28
C ARG A 135 4.93 13.17 -5.71
N LYS A 136 5.15 14.23 -6.48
CA LYS A 136 4.79 14.38 -7.90
C LYS A 136 4.98 13.08 -8.70
N PRO A 137 4.10 12.81 -9.69
CA PRO A 137 4.20 11.68 -10.60
C PRO A 137 5.64 11.46 -11.06
N ARG A 138 6.14 10.23 -10.97
CA ARG A 138 7.42 9.89 -11.59
C ARG A 138 7.18 9.90 -13.09
N LYS A 139 8.02 10.61 -13.85
CA LYS A 139 7.93 10.62 -15.32
C LYS A 139 7.88 9.17 -15.80
N PRO A 140 6.87 8.77 -16.58
CA PRO A 140 6.71 7.37 -16.93
C PRO A 140 7.82 6.95 -17.89
N HIS A 141 8.56 5.90 -17.51
CA HIS A 141 9.57 5.30 -18.37
C HIS A 141 8.93 4.16 -19.19
N TRP A 142 7.98 4.52 -20.07
CA TRP A 142 7.19 3.59 -20.89
C TRP A 142 8.03 2.57 -21.68
N HIS A 143 9.27 2.90 -22.02
CA HIS A 143 10.13 2.07 -22.88
C HIS A 143 10.60 0.75 -22.24
N ARG A 144 10.57 0.58 -20.91
CA ARG A 144 11.04 -0.66 -20.26
C ARG A 144 10.06 -1.83 -20.28
N HIS A 145 8.85 -1.63 -20.80
CA HIS A 145 7.75 -2.57 -20.57
C HIS A 145 7.04 -3.05 -21.84
N SER A 146 7.59 -2.80 -23.03
CA SER A 146 6.95 -3.19 -24.30
C SER A 146 6.58 -4.69 -24.38
N SER A 147 7.38 -5.57 -23.76
CA SER A 147 7.15 -7.02 -23.70
C SER A 147 6.19 -7.49 -22.60
N ARG A 148 5.77 -6.62 -21.67
CA ARG A 148 4.88 -7.02 -20.57
C ARG A 148 3.41 -7.17 -21.02
N PRO A 149 2.63 -8.05 -20.37
CA PRO A 149 1.18 -8.12 -20.55
C PRO A 149 0.49 -6.77 -20.32
N ALA A 150 -0.63 -6.53 -20.99
CA ALA A 150 -1.37 -5.26 -20.90
C ALA A 150 -1.72 -4.87 -19.46
N PHE A 151 -2.16 -5.84 -18.65
CA PHE A 151 -2.51 -5.59 -17.24
C PHE A 151 -1.32 -5.07 -16.43
N GLU A 152 -0.13 -5.67 -16.60
CA GLU A 152 1.08 -5.20 -15.92
C GLU A 152 1.48 -3.79 -16.37
N LYS A 153 1.32 -3.47 -17.66
CA LYS A 153 1.55 -2.11 -18.18
C LYS A 153 0.59 -1.11 -17.54
N ALA A 154 -0.68 -1.46 -17.38
CA ALA A 154 -1.65 -0.62 -16.69
C ALA A 154 -1.28 -0.39 -15.22
N MET A 155 -0.83 -1.44 -14.50
CA MET A 155 -0.38 -1.28 -13.11
C MET A 155 0.83 -0.36 -13.00
N VAL A 156 1.79 -0.45 -13.92
CA VAL A 156 2.92 0.49 -13.97
C VAL A 156 2.44 1.92 -14.22
N ALA A 157 1.54 2.13 -15.18
CA ALA A 157 1.01 3.46 -15.48
C ALA A 157 0.30 4.09 -14.26
N ILE A 158 -0.52 3.30 -13.54
CA ILE A 158 -1.17 3.76 -12.31
C ILE A 158 -0.12 4.12 -11.26
N ARG A 159 0.90 3.29 -11.02
CA ARG A 159 1.95 3.58 -10.03
C ARG A 159 2.74 4.84 -10.38
N ASP A 160 3.09 5.00 -11.64
CA ASP A 160 3.87 6.16 -12.10
C ASP A 160 3.07 7.46 -11.96
N GLU A 161 1.78 7.44 -12.32
CA GLU A 161 0.91 8.60 -12.22
C GLU A 161 0.53 8.94 -10.77
N THR A 162 0.18 7.93 -9.97
CA THR A 162 -0.31 8.13 -8.60
C THR A 162 0.80 8.20 -7.55
N GLY A 163 2.00 7.71 -7.87
CA GLY A 163 3.08 7.51 -6.92
C GLY A 163 2.82 6.41 -5.87
N ARG A 164 1.68 5.71 -5.93
CA ARG A 164 1.28 4.67 -4.97
C ARG A 164 1.68 3.30 -5.48
N ASP A 165 2.21 2.47 -4.59
CA ASP A 165 2.55 1.08 -4.90
C ASP A 165 2.10 0.09 -3.81
N ASP A 166 1.37 0.57 -2.82
CA ASP A 166 0.68 -0.22 -1.83
C ASP A 166 -0.68 -0.70 -2.36
N ALA A 167 -1.15 -1.83 -1.83
CA ALA A 167 -2.37 -2.47 -2.31
C ALA A 167 -3.61 -1.56 -2.16
N ASP A 168 -3.71 -0.79 -1.07
CA ASP A 168 -4.86 0.06 -0.79
C ASP A 168 -4.90 1.29 -1.71
N GLY A 169 -3.76 1.95 -1.92
CA GLY A 169 -3.64 3.05 -2.88
C GLY A 169 -3.93 2.61 -4.32
N LEU A 170 -3.41 1.45 -4.74
CA LEU A 170 -3.71 0.89 -6.06
C LEU A 170 -5.18 0.49 -6.18
N ALA A 171 -5.76 -0.13 -5.15
CA ALA A 171 -7.18 -0.48 -5.14
C ALA A 171 -8.06 0.78 -5.23
N ALA A 172 -7.76 1.84 -4.49
CA ALA A 172 -8.49 3.10 -4.55
C ALA A 172 -8.42 3.74 -5.95
N ALA A 173 -7.23 3.77 -6.58
CA ALA A 173 -7.07 4.26 -7.93
C ALA A 173 -7.92 3.46 -8.94
N ILE A 174 -7.82 2.13 -8.88
CA ILE A 174 -8.53 1.22 -9.78
C ILE A 174 -10.04 1.32 -9.59
N ASP A 175 -10.51 1.39 -8.36
CA ASP A 175 -11.94 1.51 -8.05
C ASP A 175 -12.51 2.83 -8.56
N PHE A 176 -11.77 3.94 -8.39
CA PHE A 176 -12.13 5.22 -8.99
C PHE A 176 -12.20 5.13 -10.51
N LEU A 177 -11.17 4.59 -11.17
CA LEU A 177 -11.13 4.44 -12.62
C LEU A 177 -12.28 3.54 -13.14
N ALA A 178 -12.61 2.47 -12.42
CA ALA A 178 -13.74 1.60 -12.75
C ALA A 178 -15.09 2.34 -12.67
N ARG A 179 -15.27 3.19 -11.65
CA ARG A 179 -16.46 4.03 -11.51
C ARG A 179 -16.56 5.06 -12.64
N VAL A 180 -15.45 5.64 -13.08
CA VAL A 180 -15.44 6.55 -14.24
C VAL A 180 -15.75 5.81 -15.55
N GLN A 181 -15.12 4.65 -15.79
CA GLN A 181 -15.34 3.84 -17.00
C GLN A 181 -16.76 3.30 -17.12
N SER A 182 -17.44 3.06 -15.99
CA SER A 182 -18.86 2.65 -15.96
C SER A 182 -19.83 3.83 -16.02
N GLY A 183 -19.34 5.08 -16.00
CA GLY A 183 -20.17 6.29 -15.97
C GLY A 183 -20.79 6.60 -14.59
N ALA A 184 -20.45 5.84 -13.55
CA ALA A 184 -20.92 6.05 -12.19
C ALA A 184 -20.23 7.23 -11.47
N ALA A 185 -19.10 7.70 -12.01
CA ALA A 185 -18.39 8.89 -11.55
C ALA A 185 -17.89 9.71 -12.75
N ALA A 186 -17.69 11.00 -12.55
CA ALA A 186 -16.99 11.85 -13.52
C ALA A 186 -15.51 11.94 -13.17
N ALA A 187 -14.63 11.95 -14.18
CA ALA A 187 -13.23 12.30 -13.98
C ALA A 187 -13.05 13.75 -13.48
N GLY A 188 -13.97 14.64 -13.87
CA GLY A 188 -13.83 16.08 -13.66
C GLY A 188 -12.67 16.64 -14.48
N ASP A 189 -12.10 17.78 -14.06
CA ASP A 189 -10.91 18.38 -14.68
C ASP A 189 -9.58 17.73 -14.20
N ASP A 190 -9.61 16.45 -13.85
CA ASP A 190 -8.46 15.71 -13.32
C ASP A 190 -7.59 15.19 -14.46
N ALA A 191 -6.59 15.98 -14.86
CA ALA A 191 -5.66 15.63 -15.94
C ALA A 191 -4.94 14.29 -15.71
N GLY A 192 -4.63 13.93 -14.45
CA GLY A 192 -4.01 12.64 -14.12
C GLY A 192 -4.97 11.48 -14.36
N ALA A 193 -6.24 11.63 -13.97
CA ALA A 193 -7.28 10.67 -14.27
C ALA A 193 -7.49 10.51 -15.78
N GLU A 194 -7.56 11.61 -16.53
CA GLU A 194 -7.72 11.57 -18.00
C GLU A 194 -6.56 10.85 -18.68
N GLN A 195 -5.33 11.12 -18.25
CA GLN A 195 -4.13 10.47 -18.77
C GLN A 195 -4.16 8.95 -18.51
N LEU A 196 -4.55 8.52 -17.31
CA LEU A 196 -4.72 7.10 -17.01
C LEU A 196 -5.84 6.46 -17.84
N LEU A 197 -6.99 7.13 -17.98
CA LEU A 197 -8.10 6.64 -18.79
C LEU A 197 -7.72 6.52 -20.26
N GLN A 198 -6.90 7.43 -20.79
CA GLN A 198 -6.34 7.30 -22.14
C GLN A 198 -5.39 6.11 -22.24
N ALA A 199 -4.44 5.97 -21.31
CA ALA A 199 -3.51 4.84 -21.29
C ALA A 199 -4.23 3.48 -21.21
N LEU A 200 -5.28 3.38 -20.39
CA LEU A 200 -6.11 2.18 -20.29
C LEU A 200 -6.84 1.88 -21.60
N ARG A 201 -7.38 2.91 -22.27
CA ARG A 201 -8.01 2.76 -23.60
C ARG A 201 -7.01 2.24 -24.64
N ASP A 202 -5.80 2.79 -24.66
CA ASP A 202 -4.74 2.37 -25.59
C ASP A 202 -4.31 0.91 -25.34
N LEU A 203 -4.31 0.48 -24.07
CA LEU A 203 -4.06 -0.90 -23.67
C LEU A 203 -5.28 -1.84 -23.83
N GLY A 204 -6.45 -1.29 -24.16
CA GLY A 204 -7.72 -2.02 -24.26
C GLY A 204 -8.27 -2.52 -22.92
N ILE A 205 -7.90 -1.92 -21.80
CA ILE A 205 -8.29 -2.34 -20.46
C ILE A 205 -9.51 -1.56 -19.96
N VAL A 206 -10.49 -2.31 -19.44
CA VAL A 206 -11.62 -1.77 -18.70
C VAL A 206 -11.67 -2.44 -17.33
N PHE A 207 -11.57 -1.66 -16.26
CA PHE A 207 -11.79 -2.16 -14.91
C PHE A 207 -13.29 -2.26 -14.64
N LEU A 208 -13.70 -3.42 -14.15
CA LEU A 208 -15.10 -3.73 -13.82
C LEU A 208 -15.37 -3.61 -12.31
N GLY A 209 -14.37 -3.20 -11.54
CA GLY A 209 -14.44 -3.04 -10.08
C GLY A 209 -13.99 -4.26 -9.28
N PHE A 210 -14.07 -4.12 -7.96
CA PHE A 210 -13.71 -5.16 -7.00
C PHE A 210 -14.93 -5.98 -6.58
N GLU A 211 -14.78 -7.29 -6.55
CA GLU A 211 -15.72 -8.20 -5.88
C GLU A 211 -14.98 -8.99 -4.79
N ARG A 212 -15.72 -9.71 -3.93
CA ARG A 212 -15.26 -10.50 -2.75
C ARG A 212 -13.99 -11.36 -2.93
N ARG A 213 -13.48 -11.56 -4.15
CA ARG A 213 -12.30 -12.39 -4.47
C ARG A 213 -11.27 -11.71 -5.38
N GLY A 214 -11.38 -10.40 -5.64
CA GLY A 214 -10.40 -9.65 -6.41
C GLY A 214 -10.99 -8.73 -7.48
N LEU A 215 -10.09 -8.13 -8.26
CA LEU A 215 -10.39 -7.21 -9.35
C LEU A 215 -10.91 -7.96 -10.56
N ARG A 216 -12.04 -7.48 -11.11
CA ARG A 216 -12.53 -7.86 -12.44
C ARG A 216 -12.08 -6.83 -13.47
N TYR A 217 -11.63 -7.30 -14.63
CA TYR A 217 -11.27 -6.44 -15.75
C TYR A 217 -11.56 -7.13 -17.08
N ALA A 218 -11.81 -6.34 -18.11
CA ALA A 218 -11.89 -6.77 -19.49
C ALA A 218 -10.66 -6.28 -20.26
N LEU A 219 -10.18 -7.09 -21.20
CA LEU A 219 -9.13 -6.75 -22.15
C LEU A 219 -9.69 -6.91 -23.57
N HIS A 220 -9.77 -5.79 -24.30
CA HIS A 220 -10.41 -5.67 -25.61
C HIS A 220 -11.84 -6.22 -25.62
N GLY A 221 -12.63 -5.84 -24.60
CA GLY A 221 -14.04 -6.24 -24.46
C GLY A 221 -14.25 -7.65 -23.91
N VAL A 222 -13.20 -8.44 -23.71
CA VAL A 222 -13.29 -9.81 -23.17
C VAL A 222 -12.92 -9.82 -21.70
N GLU A 223 -13.84 -10.22 -20.83
CA GLU A 223 -13.57 -10.39 -19.40
C GLU A 223 -12.46 -11.43 -19.17
N ARG A 224 -11.52 -11.09 -18.28
CA ARG A 224 -10.38 -11.93 -17.94
C ARG A 224 -10.52 -12.52 -16.56
N LYS A 225 -9.64 -13.49 -16.24
CA LYS A 225 -9.56 -14.08 -14.91
C LYS A 225 -9.33 -12.98 -13.88
N ARG A 226 -10.07 -13.07 -12.76
CA ARG A 226 -9.95 -12.16 -11.63
C ARG A 226 -8.51 -12.12 -11.13
N VAL A 227 -8.05 -10.90 -10.81
CA VAL A 227 -6.74 -10.65 -10.23
C VAL A 227 -6.91 -10.47 -8.73
N ALA A 228 -6.19 -11.23 -7.92
CA ALA A 228 -6.27 -11.05 -6.47
C ALA A 228 -5.60 -9.72 -6.08
N LEU A 229 -6.06 -9.08 -5.00
CA LEU A 229 -5.50 -7.82 -4.50
C LEU A 229 -3.97 -7.87 -4.32
N ARG A 230 -3.47 -9.03 -3.86
CA ARG A 230 -2.04 -9.30 -3.70
C ARG A 230 -1.21 -9.23 -4.99
N ASP A 231 -1.86 -9.45 -6.14
CA ASP A 231 -1.21 -9.47 -7.44
C ASP A 231 -1.28 -8.07 -8.10
N LEU A 232 -1.74 -7.05 -7.36
CA LEU A 232 -1.72 -5.66 -7.80
C LEU A 232 -0.36 -4.98 -7.57
N ARG A 233 0.52 -5.50 -6.71
CA ARG A 233 1.90 -4.97 -6.45
C ARG A 233 2.94 -5.61 -7.36
#